data_AF-A0A9E4MFC8-F1
#
_entry.id   AF-A0A9E4MFC8-F1
#
_cell.length_a   1.000
_cell.length_b   1.000
_cell.length_c   1.000
_cell.angle_alpha   90.00
_cell.angle_beta   90.00
_cell.angle_gamma   90.00
#
_symmetry.space_group_name_H-M   'P 1'
#
loop_
_entity.id
_entity.type
_entity.pdbx_description
1 polymer ?
#
loop_
_entity_poly.entity_id
_entity_poly.type
_entity_poly.pdbx_seq_one_letter_code
_entity_poly.pdbx_strand_id
1 'polypeptide(L)'
;MFRVITGLLKGGIVGGGLGYGAYTLGLGAGSTGYLVYALVGFFTGVICGKPLWRQETLWTPVVKGLVGAGLSCLVYFGARKFLGGFSLPLPEALSVSAGTPLVDVPFLFGAVVGIVYGVLVEVDDGGGTAATADPKAKPKGK
;
A
#
# COMPACT_ATOMS: atom_id res chain seq x y z
N MET A 1 4.91 1.58 17.20
CA MET A 1 6.10 1.71 16.32
C MET A 1 6.31 0.51 15.40
N PHE A 2 6.37 -0.73 15.92
CA PHE A 2 6.57 -1.93 15.09
C PHE A 2 5.59 -2.06 13.90
N ARG A 3 4.31 -1.69 14.10
CA ARG A 3 3.27 -1.74 13.05
C ARG A 3 3.45 -0.74 11.92
N VAL A 4 3.98 0.44 12.23
CA VAL A 4 4.30 1.47 11.22
C VAL A 4 5.46 0.98 10.36
N ILE A 5 6.45 0.33 10.98
CA ILE A 5 7.57 -0.28 10.25
C ILE A 5 7.09 -1.41 9.35
N THR A 6 6.21 -2.30 9.84
CA THR A 6 5.64 -3.38 9.01
C THR A 6 4.77 -2.84 7.88
N GLY A 7 4.00 -1.79 8.13
CA GLY A 7 3.20 -1.11 7.10
C GLY A 7 4.06 -0.46 6.03
N LEU A 8 5.13 0.22 6.43
CA LEU A 8 6.10 0.83 5.51
C LEU A 8 6.80 -0.24 4.67
N LEU A 9 7.27 -1.33 5.28
CA LEU A 9 7.97 -2.40 4.56
C LEU A 9 7.04 -3.14 3.61
N LYS A 10 5.90 -3.68 4.11
CA LYS A 10 4.96 -4.44 3.26
C LYS A 10 4.37 -3.55 2.17
N GLY A 11 3.92 -2.36 2.55
CA GLY A 11 3.33 -1.39 1.62
C GLY A 11 4.32 -0.94 0.56
N GLY A 12 5.57 -0.64 0.95
CA GLY A 12 6.63 -0.26 0.01
C GLY A 12 7.03 -1.39 -0.94
N ILE A 13 7.13 -2.62 -0.44
CA ILE A 13 7.45 -3.79 -1.27
C ILE A 13 6.32 -4.07 -2.28
N VAL A 14 5.06 -4.06 -1.83
CA VAL A 14 3.90 -4.31 -2.70
C VAL A 14 3.74 -3.19 -3.73
N GLY A 15 3.77 -1.94 -3.28
CA GLY A 15 3.61 -0.79 -4.15
C GLY A 15 4.76 -0.60 -5.13
N GLY A 16 6.00 -0.75 -4.66
CA GLY A 16 7.19 -0.70 -5.50
C GLY A 16 7.30 -1.87 -6.46
N GLY A 17 6.99 -3.08 -6.02
CA GLY A 17 7.03 -4.29 -6.85
C GLY A 17 5.98 -4.28 -7.96
N LEU A 18 4.72 -3.95 -7.63
CA LEU A 18 3.66 -3.81 -8.64
C LEU A 18 3.93 -2.64 -9.58
N GLY A 19 4.41 -1.51 -9.06
CA GLY A 19 4.81 -0.38 -9.87
C GLY A 19 5.99 -0.69 -10.79
N TYR A 20 6.95 -1.53 -10.36
CA TYR A 20 8.05 -1.97 -11.21
C TYR A 20 7.55 -2.89 -12.32
N GLY A 21 6.67 -3.84 -12.01
CA GLY A 21 6.02 -4.67 -13.03
C GLY A 21 5.28 -3.80 -14.06
N ALA A 22 4.52 -2.81 -13.60
CA ALA A 22 3.81 -1.88 -14.48
C ALA A 22 4.78 -1.07 -15.36
N TYR A 23 5.88 -0.57 -14.79
CA TYR A 23 6.95 0.11 -15.52
C TYR A 23 7.54 -0.76 -16.63
N THR A 24 7.87 -2.03 -16.36
CA THR A 24 8.40 -2.95 -17.38
C THR A 24 7.41 -3.23 -18.53
N LEU A 25 6.12 -3.09 -18.26
CA LEU A 25 5.05 -3.26 -19.26
C LEU A 25 4.70 -1.96 -19.99
N GLY A 26 5.34 -0.83 -19.65
CA GLY A 26 4.97 0.49 -20.16
C GLY A 26 3.60 0.98 -19.68
N LEU A 27 3.11 0.44 -18.56
CA LEU A 27 1.83 0.77 -17.95
C LEU A 27 2.11 1.65 -16.72
N GLY A 28 1.55 2.85 -16.67
CA GLY A 28 1.93 3.76 -15.59
C GLY A 28 1.55 5.22 -15.75
N ALA A 29 1.38 5.65 -17.00
CA ALA A 29 0.99 7.00 -17.34
C ALA A 29 -0.43 7.03 -17.89
N GLY A 30 -1.06 8.20 -17.84
CA GLY A 30 -2.37 8.41 -18.47
C GLY A 30 -3.48 7.56 -17.83
N SER A 31 -4.30 6.91 -18.67
CA SER A 31 -5.44 6.09 -18.24
C SER A 31 -5.02 4.77 -17.60
N THR A 32 -3.91 4.16 -18.04
CA THR A 32 -3.42 2.90 -17.48
C THR A 32 -2.87 3.08 -16.07
N GLY A 33 -2.37 4.27 -15.73
CA GLY A 33 -1.96 4.62 -14.38
C GLY A 33 -3.08 4.42 -13.34
N TYR A 34 -4.34 4.73 -13.66
CA TYR A 34 -5.46 4.48 -12.74
C TYR A 34 -5.59 3.01 -12.38
N LEU A 35 -5.47 2.11 -13.37
CA LEU A 35 -5.50 0.67 -13.14
C LEU A 35 -4.31 0.23 -12.29
N VAL A 36 -3.11 0.71 -12.60
CA VAL A 36 -1.88 0.36 -11.86
C VAL A 36 -2.00 0.77 -10.40
N TYR A 37 -2.38 2.01 -10.12
CA TYR A 37 -2.49 2.49 -8.75
C TYR A 37 -3.70 1.88 -8.02
N ALA A 38 -4.80 1.56 -8.72
CA ALA A 38 -5.89 0.77 -8.15
C ALA A 38 -5.39 -0.60 -7.67
N LEU A 39 -4.58 -1.29 -8.48
CA LEU A 39 -4.01 -2.59 -8.12
C LEU A 39 -3.03 -2.45 -6.95
N VAL A 40 -2.15 -1.44 -6.97
CA VAL A 40 -1.26 -1.13 -5.83
C VAL A 40 -2.05 -0.97 -4.55
N GLY A 41 -3.10 -0.15 -4.55
CA GLY A 41 -3.97 0.06 -3.41
C GLY A 41 -4.70 -1.21 -2.96
N PHE A 42 -5.22 -1.98 -3.92
CA PHE A 42 -5.92 -3.23 -3.67
C PHE A 42 -5.02 -4.25 -2.97
N PHE A 43 -3.88 -4.58 -3.56
CA PHE A 43 -2.97 -5.57 -3.01
C PHE A 43 -2.36 -5.09 -1.70
N THR A 44 -2.08 -3.80 -1.54
CA THR A 44 -1.62 -3.25 -0.27
C THR A 44 -2.67 -3.44 0.83
N GLY A 45 -3.95 -3.21 0.53
CA GLY A 45 -5.05 -3.41 1.49
C GLY A 45 -5.31 -4.87 1.85
N VAL A 46 -5.04 -5.80 0.93
CA VAL A 46 -5.17 -7.24 1.15
C VAL A 46 -3.99 -7.82 1.94
N ILE A 47 -2.78 -7.31 1.72
CA ILE A 47 -1.53 -7.87 2.27
C ILE A 47 -1.14 -7.23 3.61
N CYS A 48 -1.42 -5.93 3.78
CA CYS A 48 -1.13 -5.23 5.03
C CYS A 48 -2.17 -5.57 6.10
N GLY A 49 -1.76 -5.58 7.36
CA GLY A 49 -2.62 -5.93 8.49
C GLY A 49 -2.59 -7.42 8.85
N LYS A 50 -3.73 -7.96 9.27
CA LYS A 50 -3.86 -9.37 9.67
C LYS A 50 -3.68 -10.28 8.45
N PRO A 51 -2.85 -11.35 8.55
CA PRO A 51 -2.66 -12.29 7.45
C PRO A 51 -3.97 -12.94 7.03
N LEU A 52 -4.13 -13.22 5.72
CA LEU A 52 -5.36 -13.79 5.15
C LEU A 52 -5.79 -15.10 5.83
N TRP A 53 -4.84 -15.92 6.26
CA TRP A 53 -5.09 -17.18 6.97
C TRP A 53 -5.50 -17.03 8.45
N ARG A 54 -5.52 -15.80 8.98
CA ARG A 54 -5.95 -15.48 10.35
C ARG A 54 -7.26 -14.68 10.37
N GLN A 55 -7.92 -14.53 9.21
CA GLN A 55 -9.17 -13.80 9.09
C GLN A 55 -10.36 -14.71 9.40
N GLU A 56 -11.35 -14.16 10.10
CA GLU A 56 -12.65 -14.81 10.33
C GLU A 56 -13.42 -15.00 9.01
N THR A 57 -13.30 -14.03 8.10
CA THR A 57 -13.91 -14.06 6.77
C THR A 57 -12.98 -13.48 5.71
N LEU A 58 -13.03 -14.02 4.49
CA LEU A 58 -12.28 -13.48 3.34
C LEU A 58 -12.81 -12.13 2.86
N TRP A 59 -13.99 -11.70 3.32
CA TRP A 59 -14.59 -10.44 2.91
C TRP A 59 -13.87 -9.21 3.49
N THR A 60 -13.39 -9.29 4.73
CA THR A 60 -12.68 -8.18 5.37
C THR A 60 -11.47 -7.70 4.55
N PRO A 61 -10.51 -8.56 4.15
CA PRO A 61 -9.37 -8.10 3.33
C PRO A 61 -9.79 -7.66 1.92
N VAL A 62 -10.84 -8.25 1.34
CA VAL A 62 -11.35 -7.84 0.01
C VAL A 62 -11.92 -6.43 0.05
N VAL A 63 -12.75 -6.10 1.05
CA VAL A 63 -13.29 -4.74 1.20
C VAL A 63 -12.16 -3.74 1.44
N LYS A 64 -11.17 -4.07 2.29
CA LYS A 64 -9.97 -3.24 2.48
C LYS A 64 -9.20 -3.03 1.18
N GLY A 65 -9.08 -4.06 0.36
CA GLY A 65 -8.51 -3.95 -0.98
C GLY A 65 -9.30 -2.97 -1.85
N LEU A 66 -10.62 -3.12 -1.94
CA LEU A 66 -11.47 -2.24 -2.76
C LEU A 66 -11.41 -0.77 -2.32
N VAL A 67 -11.40 -0.52 -1.01
CA VAL A 67 -11.20 0.83 -0.45
C VAL A 67 -9.82 1.37 -0.85
N GLY A 68 -8.78 0.54 -0.74
CA GLY A 68 -7.42 0.89 -1.16
C GLY A 68 -7.32 1.23 -2.63
N ALA A 69 -8.01 0.48 -3.49
CA ALA A 69 -8.08 0.73 -4.92
C ALA A 69 -8.72 2.10 -5.22
N GLY A 70 -9.87 2.38 -4.60
CA GLY A 70 -10.56 3.67 -4.74
C GLY A 70 -9.71 4.85 -4.26
N LEU A 71 -9.11 4.73 -3.07
CA LEU A 71 -8.23 5.76 -2.52
C LEU A 71 -7.01 6.01 -3.40
N SER A 72 -6.39 4.95 -3.92
CA SER A 72 -5.18 5.08 -4.75
C SER A 72 -5.50 5.70 -6.12
N CYS A 73 -6.67 5.40 -6.70
CA CYS A 73 -7.19 6.11 -7.86
C CYS A 73 -7.37 7.61 -7.59
N LEU A 74 -7.96 7.98 -6.44
CA LEU A 74 -8.15 9.38 -6.06
C LEU A 74 -6.82 10.09 -5.81
N VAL A 75 -5.87 9.41 -5.17
CA VAL A 75 -4.51 9.92 -4.96
C VAL A 75 -3.81 10.14 -6.29
N TYR A 76 -3.88 9.20 -7.23
CA TYR A 76 -3.32 9.38 -8.58
C TYR A 76 -3.98 10.53 -9.35
N PHE A 77 -5.31 10.65 -9.28
CA PHE A 77 -6.03 11.79 -9.87
C PHE A 77 -5.55 13.12 -9.29
N GLY A 78 -5.52 13.23 -7.96
CA GLY A 78 -5.04 14.43 -7.26
C GLY A 78 -3.59 14.73 -7.60
N ALA A 79 -2.73 13.72 -7.58
CA ALA A 79 -1.32 13.86 -7.89
C ALA A 79 -1.10 14.30 -9.35
N ARG A 80 -1.81 13.77 -10.34
CA ARG A 80 -1.70 14.30 -11.71
C ARG A 80 -2.18 15.75 -11.79
N LYS A 81 -3.25 16.11 -11.09
CA LYS A 81 -3.80 17.46 -11.12
C LYS A 81 -2.91 18.51 -10.46
N PHE A 82 -2.27 18.17 -9.33
CA PHE A 82 -1.51 19.12 -8.52
C PHE A 82 0.01 18.97 -8.63
N LEU A 83 0.49 17.76 -8.91
CA LEU A 83 1.91 17.39 -8.95
C LEU A 83 2.37 16.94 -10.35
N GLY A 84 1.54 17.09 -11.39
CA GLY A 84 1.88 16.66 -12.76
C GLY A 84 3.09 17.36 -13.37
N GLY A 85 3.51 18.51 -12.82
CA GLY A 85 4.74 19.21 -13.20
C GLY A 85 5.95 18.89 -12.30
N PHE A 86 5.77 18.11 -11.23
CA PHE A 86 6.83 17.77 -10.30
C PHE A 86 7.63 16.57 -10.83
N SER A 87 8.82 16.85 -11.35
CA SER A 87 9.80 15.83 -11.77
C SER A 87 10.98 15.81 -10.80
N LEU A 88 11.52 14.61 -10.57
CA LEU A 88 12.75 14.43 -9.81
C LEU A 88 13.91 14.17 -10.78
N PRO A 89 15.12 14.69 -10.50
CA PRO A 89 16.32 14.28 -11.23
C PRO A 89 16.64 12.84 -10.84
N LEU A 90 16.16 11.89 -11.63
CA LEU A 90 16.42 10.47 -11.45
C LEU A 90 17.72 10.06 -12.16
N PRO A 91 18.53 9.18 -11.55
CA PRO A 91 19.72 8.65 -12.21
C PRO A 91 19.36 7.92 -13.51
N GLU A 92 20.19 8.07 -14.55
CA GLU A 92 20.02 7.37 -15.84
C GLU A 92 19.99 5.84 -15.69
N ALA A 93 20.62 5.31 -14.63
CA ALA A 93 20.60 3.89 -14.28
C ALA A 93 19.18 3.32 -14.05
N LEU A 94 18.17 4.17 -13.81
CA LEU A 94 16.79 3.76 -13.65
C LEU A 94 16.00 3.69 -14.96
N SER A 95 16.62 4.01 -16.10
CA SER A 95 15.99 4.01 -17.44
C SER A 95 14.73 4.88 -17.54
N VAL A 96 14.57 5.86 -16.65
CA VAL A 96 13.49 6.85 -16.69
C VAL A 96 13.97 8.08 -17.45
N SER A 97 13.18 8.55 -18.41
CA SER A 97 13.51 9.76 -19.17
C SER A 97 13.64 10.97 -18.25
N ALA A 98 14.64 11.81 -18.52
CA ALA A 98 14.81 13.06 -17.78
C ALA A 98 13.55 13.93 -17.93
N GLY A 99 13.05 14.44 -16.79
CA GLY A 99 11.85 15.28 -16.74
C GLY A 99 10.52 14.52 -16.68
N THR A 100 10.50 13.19 -16.62
CA THR A 100 9.26 12.44 -16.34
C THR A 100 8.67 12.85 -14.98
N PRO A 101 7.39 13.24 -14.92
CA PRO A 101 6.73 13.56 -13.66
C PRO A 101 6.76 12.36 -12.71
N LEU A 102 6.98 12.61 -11.41
CA LEU A 102 7.08 11.53 -10.41
C LEU A 102 5.84 10.64 -10.40
N VAL A 103 4.66 11.23 -10.65
CA VAL A 103 3.36 10.55 -10.68
C VAL A 103 3.26 9.54 -11.84
N ASP A 104 4.03 9.73 -12.89
CA ASP A 104 4.11 8.83 -14.05
C ASP A 104 5.23 7.78 -13.88
N VAL A 105 5.99 7.80 -12.77
CA VAL A 105 7.02 6.79 -12.44
C VAL A 105 6.42 5.74 -11.49
N PRO A 106 5.95 4.59 -12.00
CA PRO A 106 4.99 3.76 -11.25
C PRO A 106 5.61 3.03 -10.07
N PHE A 107 6.88 2.64 -10.15
CA PHE A 107 7.57 1.98 -9.04
C PHE A 107 7.86 2.94 -7.88
N LEU A 108 8.20 4.20 -8.15
CA LEU A 108 8.43 5.19 -7.08
C LEU A 108 7.11 5.65 -6.48
N PHE A 109 6.18 6.13 -7.31
CA PHE A 109 4.91 6.62 -6.82
C PHE A 109 4.06 5.49 -6.22
N GLY A 110 4.11 4.30 -6.82
CA GLY A 110 3.49 3.10 -6.28
C GLY A 110 4.04 2.72 -4.90
N ALA A 111 5.37 2.80 -4.69
CA ALA A 111 5.95 2.58 -3.37
C ALA A 111 5.47 3.61 -2.34
N VAL A 112 5.39 4.89 -2.69
CA VAL A 112 4.86 5.94 -1.81
C VAL A 112 3.39 5.67 -1.44
N VAL A 113 2.54 5.41 -2.43
CA VAL A 113 1.12 5.09 -2.23
C VAL A 113 0.97 3.84 -1.36
N GLY A 114 1.75 2.80 -1.65
CA GLY A 114 1.76 1.55 -0.91
C GLY A 114 2.21 1.73 0.55
N ILE A 115 3.26 2.52 0.81
CA ILE A 115 3.71 2.86 2.18
C ILE A 115 2.60 3.57 2.94
N VAL A 116 2.04 4.65 2.36
CA VAL A 116 1.01 5.45 3.02
C VAL A 116 -0.19 4.58 3.37
N TYR A 117 -0.70 3.83 2.40
CA TYR A 117 -1.87 2.99 2.64
C TYR A 117 -1.56 1.79 3.55
N GLY A 118 -0.40 1.15 3.40
CA GLY A 118 0.03 0.03 4.22
C GLY A 118 0.19 0.39 5.70
N VAL A 119 0.69 1.59 5.99
CA VAL A 119 0.72 2.13 7.36
C VAL A 119 -0.69 2.32 7.91
N LEU A 120 -1.62 2.89 7.14
CA LEU A 120 -3.01 3.07 7.57
C LEU A 120 -3.67 1.73 7.93
N VAL A 121 -3.51 0.71 7.07
CA VAL A 121 -4.09 -0.61 7.27
C VAL A 121 -3.49 -1.33 8.48
N GLU A 122 -2.17 -1.26 8.68
CA GLU A 122 -1.50 -1.87 9.83
C GLU A 122 -1.85 -1.20 11.16
N VAL A 123 -2.09 0.11 11.16
CA VAL A 123 -2.56 0.86 12.32
C VAL A 123 -4.02 0.52 12.64
N ASP A 124 -4.88 0.48 11.62
CA ASP A 124 -6.31 0.12 11.74
C ASP A 124 -6.51 -1.28 12.36
N ASP A 125 -5.78 -2.28 11.88
CA ASP A 125 -5.83 -3.64 12.44
C ASP A 125 -5.23 -3.75 13.86
N GLY A 126 -4.71 -2.64 14.41
CA GLY A 126 -3.95 -2.62 15.66
C GLY A 126 -4.64 -2.23 16.93
N GLY A 127 -5.87 -1.73 16.86
CA GLY A 127 -6.64 -1.34 18.05
C GLY A 127 -6.98 -2.50 19.01
N GLY A 128 -6.82 -3.76 18.60
CA GLY A 128 -7.31 -4.92 19.36
C GLY A 128 -6.36 -5.56 20.39
N THR A 129 -5.17 -5.01 20.65
CA THR A 129 -4.16 -5.66 21.52
C THR A 129 -3.87 -4.94 22.85
N ALA A 130 -4.78 -4.08 23.32
CA ALA A 130 -4.68 -3.44 24.63
C ALA A 130 -5.71 -3.96 25.67
N ALA A 131 -6.18 -5.20 25.54
CA ALA A 131 -7.06 -5.84 26.54
C ALA A 131 -6.81 -7.35 26.70
N THR A 132 -5.54 -7.76 26.74
CA THR A 132 -5.16 -9.07 27.30
C THR A 132 -4.21 -8.86 28.46
N ALA A 133 -4.73 -8.26 29.53
CA ALA A 133 -4.17 -8.49 30.86
C ALA A 133 -4.75 -9.82 31.37
N ASP A 134 -3.84 -10.76 31.63
CA ASP A 134 -4.06 -12.11 32.16
C ASP A 134 -5.16 -12.22 33.23
N PRO A 135 -5.90 -13.34 33.23
CA PRO A 135 -6.01 -14.08 34.48
C PRO A 135 -5.66 -15.55 34.29
N LYS A 136 -4.36 -15.85 34.31
CA LYS A 136 -3.89 -17.13 34.84
C LYS A 136 -4.15 -17.17 36.35
N ALA A 137 -5.34 -17.59 36.74
CA ALA A 137 -5.61 -18.12 38.08
C ALA A 137 -6.63 -19.26 37.95
N LYS A 138 -6.15 -20.45 37.56
CA LYS A 138 -6.88 -21.68 37.83
C LYS A 138 -6.97 -21.83 39.36
N PRO A 139 -8.17 -21.94 39.98
CA PRO A 139 -8.23 -22.53 41.30
C PRO A 139 -7.92 -24.02 41.11
N LYS A 140 -6.86 -24.51 41.77
CA LYS A 140 -6.68 -25.95 41.99
C LYS A 140 -7.88 -26.45 42.78
N GLY A 141 -8.54 -27.49 42.27
CA GLY A 141 -9.63 -28.14 42.98
C GLY A 141 -9.17 -28.80 44.29
N LYS A 142 -10.07 -28.78 45.27
CA LYS A 142 -10.49 -29.92 46.07
C LYS A 142 -11.87 -29.63 46.65
#